data_AF-C4FM08-F1
#
_entry.id   AF-C4FM08-F1
#
_cell.length_a   1.000
_cell.length_b   1.000
_cell.length_c   1.000
_cell.angle_alpha   90.00
_cell.angle_beta   90.00
_cell.angle_gamma   90.00
#
_symmetry.space_group_name_H-M   'P 1'
#
loop_
_entity.id
_entity.type
_entity.pdbx_description
1 polymer ?
#
loop_
_entity_poly.entity_id
_entity_poly.type
_entity_poly.pdbx_seq_one_letter_code
_entity_poly.pdbx_strand_id
1 'polypeptide(L)' 'MQVEHVGKNIEVTDFIKAYSEHKLERLKHYLKDLDVAPDAVRVRIVYDFEKHRHRNRVDIDV' A
#
# COMPACT_ATOMS: atom_id res chain seq x y z
N MET A 1 -5.87 9.99 -4.80
CA MET A 1 -5.46 8.91 -3.87
C MET A 1 -4.09 9.25 -3.27
N GLN A 2 -4.03 9.42 -1.95
CA GLN A 2 -2.79 9.67 -1.21
C GLN A 2 -2.29 8.36 -0.60
N VAL A 3 -1.03 7.98 -0.85
CA VAL A 3 -0.45 6.72 -0.35
C VAL A 3 0.63 7.03 0.68
N GLU A 4 0.51 6.44 1.87
CA GLU A 4 1.51 6.51 2.94
C GLU A 4 2.17 5.15 3.11
N HIS A 5 3.51 5.11 3.08
CA HIS A 5 4.30 3.91 3.25
C HIS A 5 4.94 3.89 4.64
N VAL A 6 4.63 2.89 5.45
CA VAL A 6 5.13 2.76 6.83
C VAL A 6 5.82 1.43 7.02
N GLY A 7 7.13 1.45 7.31
CA GLY A 7 7.89 0.25 7.68
C GLY A 7 7.87 0.01 9.19
N LYS A 8 7.46 -1.18 9.63
CA LYS A 8 7.63 -1.64 11.00
C LYS A 8 8.90 -2.46 11.10
N ASN A 9 9.93 -1.88 11.71
CA ASN A 9 11.24 -2.51 11.90
C ASN A 9 11.96 -2.90 10.59
N ILE A 10 11.55 -2.30 9.47
CA ILE A 10 12.19 -2.50 8.17
C ILE A 10 12.39 -1.19 7.43
N GLU A 11 13.45 -1.14 6.65
CA GLU A 11 13.66 -0.06 5.69
C GLU A 11 12.76 -0.31 4.46
N VAL A 12 11.89 0.66 4.16
CA VAL A 12 11.06 0.60 2.96
C VAL A 12 11.84 1.16 1.79
N THR A 13 12.46 0.25 1.03
CA THR A 13 13.21 0.60 -0.18
C THR A 13 12.29 1.05 -1.30
N ASP A 14 12.83 1.81 -2.26
CA ASP A 14 12.07 2.31 -3.41
C ASP A 14 11.53 1.18 -4.29
N PHE A 15 12.22 0.04 -4.31
CA PHE A 15 11.72 -1.18 -4.96
C PHE A 15 10.38 -1.65 -4.38
N ILE A 16 10.27 -1.70 -3.05
CA ILE A 16 9.07 -2.17 -2.36
C ILE A 16 7.92 -1.16 -2.57
N LYS A 17 8.21 0.14 -2.54
CA LYS A 17 7.23 1.20 -2.81
C LYS A 17 6.67 1.06 -4.22
N ALA A 18 7.54 1.01 -5.23
CA ALA A 18 7.14 0.87 -6.63
C ALA A 18 6.31 -0.41 -6.88
N TYR A 19 6.68 -1.52 -6.24
CA TYR A 19 5.90 -2.75 -6.33
C TYR A 19 4.47 -2.58 -5.79
N SER A 20 4.33 -1.97 -4.61
CA SER A 20 3.02 -1.73 -4.00
C SER A 20 2.18 -0.70 -4.75
N GLU A 21 2.79 0.37 -5.28
CA GLU A 21 2.11 1.35 -6.12
C GLU A 21 1.56 0.70 -7.40
N HIS A 22 2.35 -0.14 -8.06
CA HIS A 22 1.89 -0.90 -9.23
C HIS A 22 0.69 -1.81 -8.91
N LYS A 23 0.60 -2.35 -7.69
CA LYS A 23 -0.58 -3.11 -7.25
C LYS A 23 -1.79 -2.20 -7.03
N LEU A 24 -1.58 -1.00 -6.48
CA LEU A 24 -2.64 -0.02 -6.26
C LEU A 24 -3.20 0.58 -7.56
N GLU A 25 -2.38 0.72 -8.61
CA GLU A 25 -2.86 1.11 -9.95
C GLU A 25 -3.97 0.17 -10.45
N ARG A 26 -3.85 -1.13 -10.17
CA ARG A 26 -4.91 -2.09 -10.52
C ARG A 26 -6.19 -1.87 -9.72
N LEU A 27 -6.08 -1.36 -8.50
CA LEU A 27 -7.21 -1.06 -7.63
C LEU A 27 -7.97 0.20 -8.06
N LYS A 28 -7.27 1.18 -8.66
CA LYS A 28 -7.88 2.43 -9.13
C LYS A 28 -9.06 2.22 -10.08
N HIS A 29 -9.02 1.17 -10.90
CA HIS A 29 -10.13 0.82 -11.79
C HIS A 29 -11.45 0.56 -11.05
N TYR A 30 -11.38 0.04 -9.83
CA TYR A 30 -12.54 -0.25 -8.98
C TYR A 30 -12.92 0.91 -8.07
N LEU A 31 -12.00 1.87 -7.87
CA LEU A 31 -12.22 3.06 -7.05
C LEU A 31 -12.74 4.27 -7.86
N LYS A 32 -12.98 4.11 -9.17
CA LYS A 32 -13.47 5.18 -10.05
C LYS A 32 -14.76 5.85 -9.56
N ASP A 33 -15.62 5.10 -8.87
CA ASP A 33 -16.88 5.61 -8.34
C ASP A 33 -16.72 6.33 -6.98
N LEU A 34 -15.59 6.14 -6.31
CA LEU A 34 -15.22 6.82 -5.05
C LEU A 34 -14.41 8.12 -5.29
N ASP A 35 -14.02 8.37 -6.54
CA ASP A 35 -13.10 9.44 -6.95
C ASP A 35 -13.82 10.80 -7.08
N VAL A 36 -14.54 11.21 -6.04
CA VAL A 36 -15.29 12.48 -5.98
C VAL A 36 -14.37 13.68 -5.68
N ALA A 37 -13.16 13.42 -5.16
CA ALA A 37 -12.12 14.42 -4.94
C ALA A 37 -10.71 13.77 -4.99
N PRO A 38 -9.64 14.51 -5.37
CA PRO A 38 -8.26 14.00 -5.41
C PRO A 38 -7.77 13.39 -4.09
N ASP A 39 -8.37 13.82 -2.98
CA ASP A 39 -8.01 13.48 -1.61
C ASP A 39 -8.96 12.44 -0.97
N ALA A 40 -9.95 11.96 -1.73
CA ALA A 40 -11.06 11.15 -1.19
C ALA A 40 -10.60 9.79 -0.64
N VAL A 41 -9.49 9.26 -1.14
CA VAL A 41 -8.95 7.96 -0.75
C VAL A 41 -7.53 8.12 -0.20
N ARG A 42 -7.36 7.76 1.07
CA ARG A 42 -6.06 7.66 1.74
C ARG A 42 -5.74 6.19 1.97
N VAL A 43 -4.63 5.72 1.42
CA VAL A 43 -4.18 4.33 1.56
C VAL A 43 -2.93 4.32 2.43
N ARG A 44 -2.97 3.56 3.54
CA ARG A 44 -1.79 3.34 4.38
C ARG A 44 -1.29 1.91 4.20
N ILE A 45 -0.06 1.78 3.71
CA ILE A 45 0.58 0.49 3.52
C ILE A 45 1.59 0.28 4.66
N VAL A 46 1.32 -0.73 5.50
CA VAL A 46 2.21 -1.11 6.58
C VAL A 46 2.98 -2.35 6.17
N TYR A 47 4.30 -2.23 6.11
CA TYR A 47 5.19 -3.35 5.85
C TYR A 47 5.73 -3.88 7.17
N ASP A 48 5.44 -5.14 7.47
CA ASP A 48 5.93 -5.82 8.66
C ASP A 48 6.60 -7.13 8.24
N PHE A 49 7.75 -7.42 8.83
CA PHE A 49 8.45 -8.70 8.65
C PHE A 49 8.32 -9.51 9.93
N GLU A 50 7.26 -10.30 10.04
CA GLU A 50 7.18 -11.32 11.07
C GLU A 50 8.13 -12.48 10.73
N LYS A 51 8.99 -12.84 11.68
CA LYS A 51 9.93 -13.97 11.58
C LYS A 51 9.17 -15.30 11.75
N HIS A 52 8.20 -15.55 10.88
CA HIS A 52 7.47 -16.81 10.77
C HIS A 52 7.57 -17.28 9.33
N ARG A 53 8.35 -18.36 9.12
CA ARG A 53 8.41 -19.19 7.90
C ARG A 53 7.80 -18.52 6.64
N HIS A 54 8.60 -17.70 5.96
CA HIS A 54 8.40 -17.33 4.54
C HIS A 54 6.99 -16.86 4.10
N ARG A 55 6.36 -15.90 4.78
CA ARG A 55 5.24 -15.14 4.18
C ARG A 55 5.38 -13.64 4.43
N ASN A 56 5.54 -12.88 3.35
CA ASN A 56 5.38 -11.43 3.37
C ASN A 56 3.88 -11.13 3.47
N ARG A 57 3.44 -10.53 4.58
CA ARG A 57 2.07 -10.05 4.76
C ARG A 57 2.05 -8.54 4.48
N VAL A 58 1.11 -8.10 3.65
CA VAL A 58 0.85 -6.68 3.39
C VAL A 58 -0.58 -6.44 3.85
N ASP A 59 -0.74 -5.70 4.95
CA ASP A 59 -2.05 -5.25 5.42
C ASP A 59 -2.34 -3.87 4.79
N ILE A 60 -3.47 -3.76 4.10
CA ILE A 60 -3.95 -2.53 3.46
C ILE A 60 -5.24 -2.12 4.17
N ASP A 61 -5.21 -0.97 4.83
CA ASP A 61 -6.39 -0.33 5.41
C ASP A 61 -6.89 0.74 4.42
N VAL A 62 -8.17 0.69 4.06
CA VAL A 62 -8.84 1.58 3.08
C VAL A 62 -9.92 2.39 3.76
#